data_AF-A0A0Q9QQX0-F1
#
_entry.id   AF-A0A0Q9QQX0-F1
#
_cell.length_a   1.000
_cell.length_b   1.000
_cell.length_c   1.000
_cell.angle_alpha   90.00
_cell.angle_beta   90.00
_cell.angle_gamma   90.00
#
_symmetry.space_group_name_H-M   'P 1'
#
loop_
_entity.id
_entity.type
_entity.pdbx_description
1 polymer ?
#
loop_
_entity_poly.entity_id
_entity_poly.type
_entity_poly.pdbx_seq_one_letter_code
_entity_poly.pdbx_strand_id
1 'polypeptide(L)'
;MAGFELSAFSVGMGYTTDFLGHIDIDPGLNEAERAYLSAFSLTRRYDRGKGPYYVPSNPYVDEPARSTRDYSTPPAGQPGLWCRWVSCWDGCCLSLDGEEKIYDPVRWLDHLIHHFLVPGAEASMSEEEVFKDFTFDHHLEGLVIGCRRDNKQLFTIRVNDNVITQEVLRPADPRYLDYPPLPYEEVIDRDRARSAASKSGGARLRSL
;
A
#
# COMPACT_ATOMS: atom_id res chain seq x y z
N MET A 1 12.12 -39.18 -5.22
CA MET A 1 11.93 -39.02 -3.77
C MET A 1 13.20 -38.40 -3.22
N ALA A 2 13.24 -37.32 -2.46
CA ALA A 2 12.29 -36.33 -1.96
C ALA A 2 13.14 -35.03 -1.90
N GLY A 3 12.65 -33.86 -2.30
CA GLY A 3 11.73 -33.06 -1.51
C GLY A 3 12.45 -31.77 -1.15
N PHE A 4 12.16 -30.69 -1.87
CA PHE A 4 12.52 -29.32 -1.51
C PHE A 4 11.87 -29.01 -0.16
N GLU A 5 12.68 -28.77 0.88
CA GLU A 5 12.16 -28.22 2.14
C GLU A 5 12.19 -26.69 2.06
N LEU A 6 11.08 -26.13 1.57
CA LEU A 6 10.66 -24.77 1.90
C LEU A 6 10.29 -24.77 3.40
N SER A 7 11.26 -24.46 4.26
CA SER A 7 10.97 -24.19 5.67
C SER A 7 10.43 -22.76 5.78
N ALA A 8 9.10 -22.67 5.80
CA ALA A 8 8.37 -21.51 6.22
C ALA A 8 8.61 -21.25 7.71
N PHE A 9 9.33 -20.17 8.04
CA PHE A 9 9.21 -19.55 9.35
C PHE A 9 8.12 -18.48 9.30
N SER A 10 6.88 -18.94 9.44
CA SER A 10 5.76 -18.12 9.91
C SER A 10 5.76 -18.16 11.43
N VAL A 11 6.37 -17.16 12.07
CA VAL A 11 6.13 -16.84 13.49
C VAL A 11 5.75 -15.36 13.54
N GLY A 12 4.54 -15.09 14.03
CA GLY A 12 3.87 -13.81 13.87
C GLY A 12 4.52 -12.64 14.61
N MET A 13 5.19 -11.76 13.87
CA MET A 13 5.24 -10.32 14.06
C MET A 13 5.50 -9.72 12.66
N GLY A 14 4.79 -8.63 12.29
CA GLY A 14 4.96 -8.01 10.97
C GLY A 14 6.40 -7.53 10.77
N TYR A 15 6.96 -7.75 9.57
CA TYR A 15 8.32 -7.31 9.22
C TYR A 15 8.28 -5.85 8.74
N THR A 16 9.22 -5.03 9.22
CA THR A 16 9.36 -3.64 8.79
C THR A 16 10.25 -3.55 7.56
N THR A 17 9.80 -2.81 6.55
CA THR A 17 10.56 -2.55 5.32
C THR A 17 10.59 -1.05 5.07
N ASP A 18 11.78 -0.50 4.83
CA ASP A 18 11.91 0.87 4.37
C ASP A 18 11.91 0.88 2.85
N PHE A 19 11.12 1.78 2.26
CA PHE A 19 10.96 1.90 0.82
C PHE A 19 11.47 3.24 0.32
N LEU A 20 12.04 3.24 -0.89
CA LEU A 20 12.53 4.42 -1.58
C LEU A 20 12.15 4.35 -3.06
N GLY A 21 11.63 5.45 -3.61
CA GLY A 21 11.25 5.54 -5.02
C GLY A 21 9.74 5.77 -5.20
N HIS A 22 9.30 5.70 -6.45
CA HIS A 22 7.91 5.90 -6.86
C HIS A 22 7.66 5.23 -8.23
N ILE A 23 6.38 5.10 -8.57
CA ILE A 23 5.90 4.65 -9.88
C ILE A 23 5.20 5.83 -10.55
N ASP A 24 5.67 6.25 -11.71
CA ASP A 24 5.06 7.28 -12.53
C ASP A 24 3.76 6.79 -13.18
N ILE A 25 2.85 7.71 -13.47
CA ILE A 25 1.57 7.49 -14.12
C ILE A 25 1.43 8.50 -15.28
N ASP A 26 1.24 8.00 -16.49
CA ASP A 26 1.03 8.80 -17.70
C ASP A 26 -0.14 8.25 -18.55
N PRO A 27 -1.15 9.05 -18.93
CA PRO A 27 -1.41 10.40 -18.44
C PRO A 27 -1.64 10.40 -16.92
N GLY A 28 -1.35 11.52 -16.26
CA GLY A 28 -1.58 11.64 -14.82
C GLY A 28 -3.07 11.54 -14.45
N LEU A 29 -3.35 11.09 -13.23
CA LEU A 29 -4.71 10.93 -12.70
C LEU A 29 -5.49 12.25 -12.73
N ASN A 30 -6.74 12.18 -13.16
CA ASN A 30 -7.69 13.26 -13.10
C ASN A 30 -8.22 13.49 -11.66
N GLU A 31 -9.07 14.50 -11.47
CA GLU A 31 -9.57 14.85 -10.14
C GLU A 31 -10.40 13.74 -9.48
N ALA A 32 -11.27 13.06 -10.22
CA ALA A 32 -12.12 11.98 -9.71
C ALA A 32 -11.28 10.76 -9.29
N GLU A 33 -10.31 10.38 -10.12
CA GLU A 33 -9.38 9.29 -9.85
C GLU A 33 -8.53 9.56 -8.61
N ARG A 34 -7.93 10.77 -8.52
CA ARG A 34 -7.15 11.16 -7.34
C ARG A 34 -7.99 11.15 -6.07
N ALA A 35 -9.19 11.71 -6.12
CA ALA A 35 -10.08 11.78 -4.96
C ALA A 35 -10.45 10.37 -4.47
N TYR A 36 -10.83 9.48 -5.40
CA TYR A 36 -11.18 8.11 -5.08
C TYR A 36 -9.99 7.32 -4.52
N LEU A 37 -8.85 7.31 -5.23
CA LEU A 37 -7.69 6.51 -4.84
C LEU A 37 -7.08 7.00 -3.52
N SER A 38 -7.11 8.30 -3.25
CA SER A 38 -6.73 8.86 -1.95
C SER A 38 -7.64 8.38 -0.82
N ALA A 39 -8.96 8.39 -1.03
CA ALA A 39 -9.91 7.86 -0.06
C ALA A 39 -9.75 6.33 0.12
N PHE A 40 -9.46 5.61 -0.97
CA PHE A 40 -9.25 4.18 -1.00
C PHE A 40 -8.04 3.77 -0.15
N SER A 41 -6.90 4.45 -0.30
CA SER A 41 -5.68 4.18 0.47
C SER A 41 -5.81 4.54 1.95
N LEU A 42 -6.56 5.60 2.27
CA LEU A 42 -6.77 6.03 3.66
C LEU A 42 -7.79 5.19 4.42
N THR A 43 -8.60 4.40 3.72
CA THR A 43 -9.69 3.62 4.31
C THR A 43 -9.27 2.17 4.55
N ARG A 44 -9.56 1.65 5.74
CA ARG A 44 -9.46 0.20 5.98
C ARG A 44 -10.42 -0.57 5.06
N ARG A 45 -9.89 -1.45 4.24
CA ARG A 45 -10.62 -2.29 3.30
C ARG A 45 -11.18 -3.52 4.00
N TYR A 46 -12.37 -3.42 4.58
CA TYR A 46 -13.09 -4.57 5.14
C TYR A 46 -14.50 -4.64 4.59
N ASP A 47 -15.12 -5.82 4.63
CA ASP A 47 -16.48 -6.01 4.11
C ASP A 47 -17.52 -5.24 4.95
N ARG A 48 -18.05 -4.16 4.37
CA ARG A 48 -19.13 -3.35 4.96
C ARG A 48 -20.51 -3.74 4.43
N GLY A 49 -20.58 -4.68 3.48
CA GLY A 49 -21.75 -5.01 2.67
C GLY A 49 -22.35 -3.82 1.93
N LYS A 50 -21.48 -2.90 1.47
CA LYS A 50 -21.77 -1.78 0.56
C LYS A 50 -21.05 -1.95 -0.79
N GLY A 51 -20.54 -3.16 -1.07
CA GLY A 51 -19.72 -3.45 -2.25
C GLY A 51 -18.21 -3.23 -2.02
N PRO A 52 -17.36 -3.75 -2.92
CA PRO A 52 -15.90 -3.69 -2.79
C PRO A 52 -15.32 -2.29 -3.02
N TYR A 53 -16.05 -1.42 -3.71
CA TYR A 53 -15.61 -0.08 -4.11
C TYR A 53 -15.96 1.01 -3.12
N TYR A 54 -16.75 0.70 -2.10
CA TYR A 54 -17.18 1.70 -1.13
C TYR A 54 -15.99 2.37 -0.44
N VAL A 55 -16.01 3.70 -0.41
CA VAL A 55 -15.15 4.57 0.39
C VAL A 55 -16.05 5.53 1.17
N PRO A 56 -15.83 5.71 2.49
CA PRO A 56 -16.63 6.64 3.29
C PRO A 56 -16.31 8.10 2.91
N SER A 57 -17.30 8.99 3.05
CA SER A 57 -17.12 10.43 2.76
C SER A 57 -16.05 11.09 3.62
N ASN A 58 -15.79 10.54 4.82
CA ASN A 58 -14.64 10.91 5.64
C ASN A 58 -13.75 9.67 5.84
N PRO A 59 -12.64 9.54 5.10
CA PRO A 59 -11.76 8.36 5.18
C PRO A 59 -11.00 8.25 6.50
N TYR A 60 -11.01 9.30 7.34
CA TYR A 60 -10.41 9.28 8.67
C TYR A 60 -11.34 8.76 9.77
N VAL A 61 -12.62 8.58 9.47
CA VAL A 61 -13.60 8.06 10.43
C VAL A 61 -13.95 6.64 10.02
N ASP A 62 -13.57 5.69 10.88
CA ASP A 62 -13.93 4.29 10.65
C ASP A 62 -15.40 4.09 11.01
N GLU A 63 -16.18 3.59 10.05
CA GLU A 63 -17.55 3.15 10.31
C GLU A 63 -17.51 1.85 11.14
N PRO A 64 -18.49 1.61 12.03
CA PRO A 64 -18.56 0.35 12.75
C PRO A 64 -18.87 -0.81 11.80
N ALA A 65 -18.06 -1.87 11.86
CA ALA A 65 -18.36 -3.11 11.15
C ALA A 65 -19.59 -3.82 11.75
N ARG A 66 -20.28 -4.62 10.93
CA ARG A 66 -21.43 -5.42 11.36
C ARG A 66 -21.03 -6.54 12.32
N SER A 67 -19.80 -7.05 12.17
CA SER A 67 -19.19 -8.01 13.09
C SER A 67 -17.66 -7.89 13.10
N THR A 68 -17.02 -8.45 14.13
CA THR A 68 -15.54 -8.55 14.22
C THR A 68 -14.94 -9.35 13.06
N ARG A 69 -15.69 -10.35 12.56
CA ARG A 69 -15.27 -11.16 11.41
C ARG A 69 -15.21 -10.31 10.16
N ASP A 70 -16.25 -9.51 9.92
CA ASP A 70 -16.32 -8.61 8.76
C ASP A 70 -15.19 -7.58 8.83
N TYR A 71 -14.92 -7.03 10.02
CA TYR A 71 -13.84 -6.06 10.24
C TYR A 71 -12.44 -6.58 9.90
N SER A 72 -12.25 -7.90 9.94
CA SER A 72 -10.96 -8.56 9.68
C SER A 72 -10.92 -9.25 8.32
N THR A 73 -11.97 -9.13 7.52
CA THR A 73 -12.09 -9.78 6.21
C THR A 73 -12.10 -8.71 5.12
N PRO A 74 -11.13 -8.70 4.19
CA PRO A 74 -11.16 -7.78 3.06
C PRO A 74 -12.34 -8.10 2.13
N PRO A 75 -12.88 -7.12 1.39
CA PRO A 75 -13.83 -7.40 0.33
C PRO A 75 -13.24 -8.37 -0.70
N ALA A 76 -14.10 -9.16 -1.35
CA ALA A 76 -13.67 -10.11 -2.37
C ALA A 76 -12.84 -9.42 -3.47
N GLY A 77 -11.74 -10.06 -3.89
CA GLY A 77 -10.83 -9.55 -4.91
C GLY A 77 -9.74 -8.60 -4.40
N GLN A 78 -9.84 -8.06 -3.18
CA GLN A 78 -8.81 -7.16 -2.64
C GLN A 78 -7.65 -7.93 -1.96
N PRO A 79 -6.39 -7.49 -2.14
CA PRO A 79 -5.23 -8.16 -1.55
C PRO A 79 -5.21 -8.21 -0.01
N GLY A 80 -5.82 -7.24 0.66
CA GLY A 80 -5.82 -7.17 2.12
C GLY A 80 -6.65 -6.01 2.68
N LEU A 81 -6.38 -5.64 3.93
CA LEU A 81 -7.16 -4.61 4.65
C LEU A 81 -6.65 -3.17 4.45
N TRP A 82 -5.44 -2.98 3.94
CA TRP A 82 -4.82 -1.66 3.82
C TRP A 82 -4.01 -1.57 2.54
N CYS A 83 -4.45 -0.73 1.60
CA CYS A 83 -3.64 -0.33 0.47
C CYS A 83 -2.72 0.82 0.91
N ARG A 84 -1.42 0.62 0.78
CA ARG A 84 -0.39 1.57 1.24
C ARG A 84 0.22 2.41 0.12
N TRP A 85 -0.17 2.12 -1.12
CA TRP A 85 0.16 2.95 -2.27
C TRP A 85 -0.74 4.18 -2.26
N VAL A 86 -0.12 5.34 -2.31
CA VAL A 86 -0.78 6.65 -2.31
C VAL A 86 -0.35 7.41 -3.55
N SER A 87 -1.29 8.08 -4.21
CA SER A 87 -0.98 9.01 -5.28
C SER A 87 -0.37 10.30 -4.74
N CYS A 88 0.50 10.92 -5.52
CA CYS A 88 0.94 12.28 -5.25
C CYS A 88 -0.20 13.28 -5.50
N TRP A 89 -0.02 14.51 -5.00
CA TRP A 89 -1.00 15.58 -5.13
C TRP A 89 -1.39 15.89 -6.57
N ASP A 90 -0.42 15.84 -7.50
CA ASP A 90 -0.63 16.12 -8.92
C ASP A 90 -1.19 14.93 -9.69
N GLY A 91 -1.24 13.74 -9.08
CA GLY A 91 -1.71 12.50 -9.71
C GLY A 91 -0.75 11.87 -10.71
N CYS A 92 0.50 12.33 -10.78
CA CYS A 92 1.49 11.82 -11.73
C CYS A 92 2.32 10.64 -11.22
N CYS A 93 2.20 10.23 -9.95
CA CYS A 93 2.92 9.07 -9.43
C CYS A 93 2.27 8.44 -8.19
N LEU A 94 2.62 7.18 -7.93
CA LEU A 94 2.32 6.40 -6.73
C LEU A 94 3.59 6.17 -5.90
N SER A 95 3.45 6.25 -4.58
CA SER A 95 4.50 5.88 -3.63
C SER A 95 3.91 5.15 -2.44
N LEU A 96 4.75 4.50 -1.64
CA LEU A 96 4.32 3.93 -0.37
C LEU A 96 4.27 5.01 0.70
N ASP A 97 3.22 5.00 1.54
CA ASP A 97 2.93 6.01 2.57
C ASP A 97 3.94 6.06 3.74
N GLY A 98 4.94 5.18 3.74
CA GLY A 98 6.01 5.12 4.73
C GLY A 98 5.62 4.45 6.06
N GLU A 99 4.45 3.84 6.14
CA GLU A 99 4.01 3.08 7.32
C GLU A 99 4.88 1.87 7.61
N GLU A 100 4.95 1.47 8.87
CA GLU A 100 5.89 0.45 9.33
C GLU A 100 5.56 -0.94 8.77
N LYS A 101 4.25 -1.26 8.68
CA LYS A 101 3.73 -2.58 8.30
C LYS A 101 3.01 -2.49 6.97
N ILE A 102 3.76 -2.77 5.91
CA ILE A 102 3.25 -2.82 4.53
C ILE A 102 3.18 -4.29 4.12
N TYR A 103 1.96 -4.83 4.09
CA TYR A 103 1.70 -6.20 3.66
C TYR A 103 1.40 -6.23 2.17
N ASP A 104 1.97 -7.21 1.46
CA ASP A 104 1.74 -7.49 0.04
C ASP A 104 1.81 -6.26 -0.90
N PRO A 105 2.88 -5.43 -0.84
CA PRO A 105 2.98 -4.21 -1.65
C PRO A 105 2.87 -4.49 -3.15
N VAL A 106 3.41 -5.62 -3.62
CA VAL A 106 3.34 -6.02 -5.04
C VAL A 106 1.91 -6.36 -5.45
N ARG A 107 1.15 -7.10 -4.63
CA ARG A 107 -0.25 -7.45 -4.95
C ARG A 107 -1.17 -6.23 -4.90
N TRP A 108 -0.89 -5.29 -4.00
CA TRP A 108 -1.62 -4.03 -3.98
C TRP A 108 -1.34 -3.17 -5.21
N LEU A 109 -0.09 -3.11 -5.66
CA LEU A 109 0.24 -2.38 -6.88
C LEU A 109 -0.44 -3.02 -8.09
N ASP A 110 -0.40 -4.35 -8.18
CA ASP A 110 -1.06 -5.14 -9.24
C ASP A 110 -2.56 -4.88 -9.26
N HIS A 111 -3.20 -4.90 -8.08
CA HIS A 111 -4.60 -4.56 -7.95
C HIS A 111 -4.88 -3.12 -8.39
N LEU A 112 -4.07 -2.12 -8.02
CA LEU A 112 -4.29 -0.76 -8.50
C LEU A 112 -4.23 -0.66 -10.02
N ILE A 113 -3.19 -1.24 -10.63
CA ILE A 113 -2.98 -1.22 -12.08
C ILE A 113 -4.16 -1.86 -12.80
N HIS A 114 -4.46 -3.12 -12.51
CA HIS A 114 -5.43 -3.91 -13.27
C HIS A 114 -6.89 -3.70 -12.85
N HIS A 115 -7.14 -3.11 -11.69
CA HIS A 115 -8.50 -2.89 -11.21
C HIS A 115 -8.97 -1.45 -11.46
N PHE A 116 -8.07 -0.46 -11.47
CA PHE A 116 -8.46 0.95 -11.55
C PHE A 116 -7.79 1.77 -12.66
N LEU A 117 -6.62 1.39 -13.18
CA LEU A 117 -5.79 2.35 -13.91
C LEU A 117 -5.67 2.08 -15.41
N VAL A 118 -5.49 0.84 -15.83
CA VAL A 118 -5.15 0.52 -17.23
C VAL A 118 -6.39 0.28 -18.10
N PRO A 119 -6.24 0.30 -19.44
CA PRO A 119 -7.32 -0.08 -20.34
C PRO A 119 -7.87 -1.48 -20.04
N GLY A 120 -9.20 -1.58 -19.93
CA GLY A 120 -9.87 -2.83 -19.56
C GLY A 120 -9.76 -3.19 -18.08
N ALA A 121 -9.37 -2.24 -17.23
CA ALA A 121 -9.37 -2.43 -15.79
C ALA A 121 -10.73 -2.90 -15.27
N GLU A 122 -10.76 -3.76 -14.26
CA GLU A 122 -11.99 -4.41 -13.80
C GLU A 122 -13.10 -3.42 -13.39
N ALA A 123 -12.75 -2.30 -12.74
CA ALA A 123 -13.72 -1.29 -12.33
C ALA A 123 -14.42 -0.60 -13.51
N SER A 124 -13.78 -0.55 -14.70
CA SER A 124 -14.38 0.00 -15.91
C SER A 124 -15.61 -0.78 -16.40
N MET A 125 -15.74 -2.04 -15.97
CA MET A 125 -16.88 -2.91 -16.29
C MET A 125 -18.03 -2.79 -15.28
N SER A 126 -17.87 -1.98 -14.23
CA SER A 126 -18.90 -1.77 -13.21
C SER A 126 -19.84 -0.62 -13.57
N GLU A 127 -21.07 -0.66 -13.08
CA GLU A 127 -22.07 0.41 -13.25
C GLU A 127 -22.04 1.42 -12.09
N GLU A 128 -20.95 1.44 -11.30
CA GLU A 128 -20.84 2.30 -10.13
C GLU A 128 -20.57 3.76 -10.54
N GLU A 129 -21.43 4.67 -10.09
CA GLU A 129 -21.37 6.11 -10.42
C GLU A 129 -20.00 6.75 -10.10
N VAL A 130 -19.27 6.21 -9.12
CA VAL A 130 -17.95 6.72 -8.72
C VAL A 130 -16.90 6.61 -9.82
N PHE A 131 -17.09 5.72 -10.80
CA PHE A 131 -16.16 5.50 -11.90
C PHE A 131 -16.56 6.16 -13.22
N LYS A 132 -17.66 6.92 -13.26
CA LYS A 132 -18.14 7.55 -14.50
C LYS A 132 -17.11 8.48 -15.16
N ASP A 133 -16.27 9.11 -14.34
CA ASP A 133 -15.27 10.09 -14.75
C ASP A 133 -13.86 9.49 -14.77
N PHE A 134 -13.71 8.17 -14.57
CA PHE A 134 -12.42 7.49 -14.71
C PHE A 134 -12.09 7.30 -16.20
N THR A 135 -10.82 7.47 -16.53
CA THR A 135 -10.27 7.40 -17.89
C THR A 135 -9.78 6.01 -18.24
N PHE A 136 -9.21 5.28 -17.26
CA PHE A 136 -8.69 3.92 -17.45
C PHE A 136 -7.70 3.80 -18.61
N ASP A 137 -6.87 4.82 -18.85
CA ASP A 137 -5.93 4.86 -19.97
C ASP A 137 -4.47 5.06 -19.53
N HIS A 138 -4.21 4.80 -18.25
CA HIS A 138 -2.91 5.08 -17.66
C HIS A 138 -1.87 4.00 -18.00
N HIS A 139 -0.66 4.47 -18.20
CA HIS A 139 0.56 3.71 -18.35
C HIS A 139 1.48 4.01 -17.16
N LEU A 140 1.96 2.96 -16.51
CA LEU A 140 2.78 3.05 -15.32
C LEU A 140 4.19 2.56 -15.59
N GLU A 141 5.16 3.30 -15.07
CA GLU A 141 6.59 3.04 -15.18
C GLU A 141 7.27 3.41 -13.86
N GLY A 142 8.31 2.70 -13.46
CA GLY A 142 9.16 3.19 -12.37
C GLY A 142 9.74 2.11 -11.49
N LEU A 143 10.23 2.55 -10.33
CA LEU A 143 11.01 1.72 -9.44
C LEU A 143 10.82 2.14 -7.98
N VAL A 144 10.52 1.16 -7.15
CA VAL A 144 10.64 1.24 -5.71
C VAL A 144 11.66 0.22 -5.23
N ILE A 145 12.55 0.63 -4.32
CA ILE A 145 13.52 -0.23 -3.66
C ILE A 145 13.04 -0.45 -2.23
N GLY A 146 12.92 -1.71 -1.81
CA GLY A 146 12.61 -2.10 -0.44
C GLY A 146 13.84 -2.66 0.27
N CYS A 147 14.09 -2.21 1.49
CA CYS A 147 15.10 -2.77 2.39
C CYS A 147 14.43 -3.32 3.64
N ARG A 148 14.47 -4.64 3.81
CA ARG A 148 13.95 -5.31 5.01
C ARG A 148 14.82 -4.99 6.22
N ARG A 149 14.22 -4.59 7.33
CA ARG A 149 15.00 -4.23 8.52
C ARG A 149 15.51 -5.43 9.32
N ASP A 150 14.81 -6.55 9.29
CA ASP A 150 15.17 -7.73 10.07
C ASP A 150 16.38 -8.49 9.50
N ASN A 151 16.55 -8.49 8.17
CA ASN A 151 17.60 -9.28 7.53
C ASN A 151 18.38 -8.53 6.44
N LYS A 152 18.10 -7.24 6.24
CA LYS A 152 18.73 -6.36 5.25
C LYS A 152 18.66 -6.88 3.82
N GLN A 153 17.68 -7.72 3.50
CA GLN A 153 17.36 -8.06 2.13
C GLN A 153 16.97 -6.79 1.39
N LEU A 154 17.64 -6.55 0.26
CA LEU A 154 17.35 -5.45 -0.63
C LEU A 154 16.67 -6.00 -1.88
N PHE A 155 15.54 -5.42 -2.27
CA PHE A 155 14.79 -5.85 -3.44
C PHE A 155 14.19 -4.66 -4.18
N THR A 156 13.86 -4.85 -5.44
CA THR A 156 13.14 -3.88 -6.26
C THR A 156 11.71 -4.34 -6.49
N ILE A 157 10.79 -3.39 -6.58
CA ILE A 157 9.50 -3.51 -7.24
C ILE A 157 9.58 -2.55 -8.44
N ARG A 158 9.63 -3.11 -9.65
CA ARG A 158 9.73 -2.34 -10.89
C ARG A 158 8.43 -2.49 -11.67
N VAL A 159 7.95 -1.39 -12.23
CA VAL A 159 6.89 -1.41 -13.23
C VAL A 159 7.50 -1.00 -14.56
N ASN A 160 7.23 -1.78 -15.59
CA ASN A 160 7.58 -1.48 -16.98
C ASN A 160 6.40 -1.89 -17.86
N ASP A 161 5.84 -0.96 -18.62
CA ASP A 161 4.64 -1.15 -19.43
C ASP A 161 3.50 -1.83 -18.65
N ASN A 162 3.17 -1.26 -17.48
CA ASN A 162 2.19 -1.81 -16.54
C ASN A 162 2.51 -3.21 -15.98
N VAL A 163 3.64 -3.82 -16.35
CA VAL A 163 4.06 -5.14 -15.85
C VAL A 163 4.95 -4.98 -14.63
N ILE A 164 4.53 -5.61 -13.53
CA ILE A 164 5.28 -5.58 -12.27
C ILE A 164 6.30 -6.72 -12.25
N THR A 165 7.54 -6.40 -11.90
CA THR A 165 8.60 -7.36 -11.61
C THR A 165 9.21 -7.09 -10.24
N GLN A 166 9.57 -8.16 -9.54
CA GLN A 166 10.29 -8.07 -8.26
C GLN A 166 11.61 -8.83 -8.36
N GLU A 167 12.70 -8.19 -7.95
CA GLU A 167 14.04 -8.77 -7.99
C GLU A 167 14.75 -8.54 -6.66
N VAL A 168 15.45 -9.56 -6.16
CA VAL A 168 16.32 -9.43 -4.99
C VAL A 168 17.69 -8.94 -5.44
N LEU A 169 18.04 -7.71 -5.08
CA LEU A 169 19.35 -7.11 -5.35
C LEU A 169 20.42 -7.59 -4.36
N ARG A 170 20.01 -7.80 -3.11
CA ARG A 170 20.87 -8.35 -2.05
C ARG A 170 20.07 -9.38 -1.25
N PRO A 171 20.54 -10.63 -1.14
CA PRO A 171 19.85 -11.63 -0.34
C PRO A 171 19.84 -11.24 1.14
N ALA A 172 18.88 -11.81 1.86
CA ALA A 172 18.82 -11.71 3.31
C ALA A 172 20.14 -12.21 3.93
N ASP A 173 20.58 -11.51 4.97
CA ASP A 173 21.81 -11.82 5.70
C ASP A 173 21.46 -12.10 7.17
N PRO A 174 21.53 -13.37 7.61
CA PRO A 174 21.12 -13.79 8.95
C PRO A 174 21.86 -13.08 10.09
N ARG A 175 23.02 -12.48 9.81
CA ARG A 175 23.78 -11.70 10.81
C ARG A 175 23.02 -10.48 11.32
N TYR A 176 21.98 -10.04 10.60
CA TYR A 176 21.20 -8.86 10.97
C TYR A 176 19.94 -9.13 11.79
N LEU A 177 19.58 -10.39 12.06
CA LEU A 177 18.34 -10.75 12.75
C LEU A 177 18.17 -10.05 14.11
N ASP A 178 19.26 -9.95 14.87
CA ASP A 178 19.30 -9.28 16.19
C ASP A 178 20.21 -8.04 16.17
N TYR A 179 20.52 -7.51 14.98
CA TYR A 179 21.44 -6.38 14.84
C TYR A 179 20.71 -5.06 15.16
N PRO A 180 21.34 -4.14 15.91
CA PRO A 180 20.72 -2.85 16.18
C PRO A 180 20.43 -2.09 14.88
N PRO A 181 19.47 -1.14 14.86
CA PRO A 181 19.20 -0.35 13.67
C PRO A 181 20.47 0.27 13.09
N LEU A 182 20.59 0.25 11.76
CA LEU A 182 21.66 0.96 11.07
C LEU A 182 21.46 2.48 11.24
N PRO A 183 22.51 3.31 11.10
CA PRO A 183 22.40 4.74 11.36
C PRO A 183 21.30 5.47 10.56
N TYR A 184 21.00 5.03 9.34
CA TYR A 184 19.91 5.62 8.56
C TYR A 184 18.52 5.19 9.07
N GLU A 185 18.41 3.98 9.62
CA GLU A 185 17.17 3.45 10.20
C GLU A 185 16.82 4.22 11.47
N GLU A 186 17.82 4.53 12.30
CA GLU A 186 17.64 5.39 13.49
C GLU A 186 17.10 6.78 13.15
N VAL A 187 17.57 7.35 12.02
CA VAL A 187 17.07 8.66 11.53
C VAL A 187 15.61 8.55 11.11
N ILE A 188 15.26 7.52 10.33
CA ILE A 188 13.86 7.26 9.92
C ILE A 188 12.97 7.08 11.15
N ASP A 189 13.43 6.34 12.15
CA ASP A 189 12.65 6.06 13.37
C ASP A 189 12.42 7.32 14.20
N ARG A 190 13.44 8.16 14.31
CA ARG A 190 13.31 9.47 14.96
C ARG A 190 12.30 10.35 14.25
N ASP A 191 12.30 10.37 12.92
CA ASP A 191 11.38 11.21 12.13
C ASP A 191 9.94 10.67 12.16
N ARG A 192 9.78 9.34 12.17
CA ARG A 192 8.49 8.67 12.42
C ARG A 192 7.96 9.00 13.83
N ALA A 193 8.79 8.91 14.86
CA ALA A 193 8.40 9.22 16.23
C ALA A 193 7.95 10.69 16.38
N ARG A 194 8.66 11.63 15.74
CA ARG A 194 8.27 13.05 15.69
C ARG A 194 6.92 13.25 15.01
N SER A 195 6.69 12.57 13.87
CA SER A 195 5.44 12.63 13.13
C SER A 195 4.26 12.09 13.94
N ALA A 196 4.45 10.98 14.67
CA ALA A 196 3.44 10.41 15.56
C ALA A 196 3.09 11.33 16.74
N ALA A 197 4.10 11.97 17.34
CA ALA A 197 3.90 12.96 18.41
C ALA A 197 3.09 14.19 17.92
N SER A 198 3.32 14.64 16.69
CA SER A 198 2.53 15.73 16.08
C SER A 198 1.06 15.35 15.88
N LYS A 199 0.78 14.15 15.35
CA LYS A 199 -0.59 13.64 15.15
C LYS A 199 -1.37 13.51 16.46
N SER A 200 -0.72 13.09 17.54
CA SER A 200 -1.36 12.96 18.87
C SER A 200 -1.53 14.30 19.62
N GLY A 201 -0.64 15.27 19.43
CA GLY A 201 -0.76 16.61 19.99
C GLY A 201 -1.89 17.45 19.39
N GLY A 202 -2.14 17.31 18.08
CA GLY A 202 -3.26 17.97 17.40
C GLY A 202 -4.65 17.52 17.87
N ALA A 203 -4.76 16.28 18.36
CA ALA A 203 -6.00 15.75 18.92
C ALA A 203 -6.34 16.34 20.31
N ARG A 204 -5.35 16.76 21.11
CA ARG A 204 -5.58 17.35 22.45
C ARG A 204 -5.93 18.84 22.43
N LEU A 205 -5.62 19.55 21.35
CA LEU A 205 -5.90 21.00 21.22
C LEU A 205 -7.26 21.31 20.58
N ARG A 206 -8.03 20.30 20.16
CA ARG A 206 -9.37 20.46 19.55
C ARG A 206 -10.53 20.13 20.50
N SER A 207 -10.25 20.00 21.80
CA SER A 207 -11.24 19.70 22.85
C SER A 207 -11.34 20.82 23.91
N LEU A 208 -11.12 22.08 23.51
CA LEU A 208 -11.39 23.26 24.33
C LEU A 208 -12.34 24.20 23.57
#